data_AF-A0A935L9M9-F1
#
_entry.id   AF-A0A935L9M9-F1
#
_cell.length_a   1.000
_cell.length_b   1.000
_cell.length_c   1.000
_cell.angle_alpha   90.00
_cell.angle_beta   90.00
_cell.angle_gamma   90.00
#
_symmetry.space_group_name_H-M   'P 1'
#
loop_
_entity.id
_entity.type
_entity.pdbx_description
1 polymer ?
#
loop_
_entity_poly.entity_id
_entity_poly.type
_entity_poly.pdbx_seq_one_letter_code
_entity_poly.pdbx_strand_id
1 'polypeptide(L)'
;MTMVIPETSQPMASPAAFANMVASPVLQVAVSSIQSQAANGGNGDSGGPSTTTALNTLSNAQVTAAVARGMPQEQAQQAGDAYTKALVQHISNGLPMGEAVALAQKTFQIEASFPVPKSPQEAVVKNIASSDMAQNVNAKLAALAGAKTSEGTQAFEKALAVAMLKGGDFSDAVKSAQNAVQQAETLARADKTPQASLANGNAKTDVFAKTSPGYQRALSSLLAKGIPIEQAMAKAEQTAADADAAAEADAKNPMVGLSSGNFSALDKFPLQGSFGKTLGVLMNRGVPAAQAMEMAVKADAEEQRAIQADARSELVGFSKGGNNALPQGDAHFDHALAQAVSRGESPANAIRIARKVVEKLPTEVQTPTTALASGKNVDTLLSSPGNSRIFKQALGNALARGVPVEEAIALARRAEAANAFRYPLPQSLAKLITSSRNKVEVTTDSGKPLPAWLRFDISSKSFVAAEVPSGALPLRAIVALSGQRFTLDVTEGAMPK
;
A
#
# COMPACT_ATOMS: atom_id res chain seq x y z
N MET A 1 -70.37 -13.33 -2.89
CA MET A 1 -69.40 -12.47 -3.59
C MET A 1 -68.15 -13.31 -3.78
N THR A 2 -68.06 -14.00 -4.92
CA THR A 2 -67.08 -15.06 -5.17
C THR A 2 -66.01 -14.47 -6.08
N MET A 3 -64.80 -14.30 -5.56
CA MET A 3 -63.69 -13.64 -6.27
C MET A 3 -62.97 -14.67 -7.13
N VAL A 4 -63.09 -14.52 -8.45
CA VAL A 4 -62.43 -15.34 -9.46
C VAL A 4 -61.05 -14.73 -9.75
N ILE A 5 -59.99 -15.50 -9.54
CA ILE A 5 -58.61 -15.14 -9.90
C ILE A 5 -58.33 -15.74 -11.28
N PRO A 6 -57.89 -14.97 -12.28
CA PRO A 6 -57.52 -15.52 -13.58
C PRO A 6 -56.10 -16.09 -13.54
N GLU A 7 -55.97 -17.35 -13.90
CA GLU A 7 -54.72 -18.08 -14.07
C GLU A 7 -54.17 -17.79 -15.47
N THR A 8 -53.21 -16.88 -15.59
CA THR A 8 -52.46 -16.65 -16.84
C THR A 8 -51.20 -17.48 -16.86
N SER A 9 -51.29 -18.68 -17.42
CA SER A 9 -50.16 -19.55 -17.75
C SER A 9 -49.48 -19.05 -19.03
N GLN A 10 -48.34 -18.37 -18.90
CA GLN A 10 -47.45 -18.10 -20.04
C GLN A 10 -46.64 -19.38 -20.39
N PRO A 11 -46.54 -19.76 -21.67
CA PRO A 11 -45.76 -20.92 -22.08
C PRO A 11 -44.26 -20.61 -21.98
N MET A 12 -43.56 -21.41 -21.18
CA MET A 12 -42.09 -21.46 -21.13
C MET A 12 -41.55 -21.79 -22.53
N ALA A 13 -40.64 -20.94 -23.03
CA ALA A 13 -39.99 -21.12 -24.32
C ALA A 13 -39.28 -22.48 -24.41
N SER A 14 -39.54 -23.20 -25.51
CA SER A 14 -39.04 -24.55 -25.75
C SER A 14 -37.51 -24.61 -25.86
N PRO A 15 -36.85 -25.73 -25.49
CA PRO A 15 -35.40 -25.92 -25.61
C PRO A 15 -34.83 -25.65 -27.02
N ALA A 16 -35.64 -25.75 -28.07
CA ALA A 16 -35.24 -25.46 -29.45
C ALA A 16 -34.95 -23.97 -29.72
N ALA A 17 -35.51 -23.05 -28.92
CA ALA A 17 -35.18 -21.62 -29.01
C ALA A 17 -33.75 -21.32 -28.49
N PHE A 18 -33.17 -22.21 -27.68
CA PHE A 18 -31.87 -22.02 -27.05
C PHE A 18 -30.68 -22.35 -27.96
N ALA A 19 -30.85 -23.23 -28.95
CA ALA A 19 -29.80 -23.52 -29.94
C ALA A 19 -29.54 -22.34 -30.89
N ASN A 20 -30.56 -21.49 -31.14
CA ASN A 20 -30.43 -20.30 -31.97
C ASN A 20 -29.83 -19.08 -31.23
N MET A 21 -29.60 -19.14 -29.90
CA MET A 21 -29.00 -18.02 -29.15
C MET A 21 -27.47 -17.89 -29.30
N VAL A 22 -26.78 -18.97 -29.69
CA VAL A 22 -25.33 -18.94 -30.01
C VAL A 22 -25.07 -18.53 -31.47
N ALA A 23 -26.14 -18.37 -32.26
CA ALA A 23 -26.07 -18.05 -33.68
C ALA A 23 -26.14 -16.55 -33.99
N SER A 24 -25.77 -15.68 -33.06
CA SER A 24 -25.55 -14.28 -33.45
C SER A 24 -24.26 -14.23 -34.27
N PRO A 25 -24.28 -13.88 -35.56
CA PRO A 25 -23.09 -13.90 -36.42
C PRO A 25 -21.97 -13.02 -35.84
N VAL A 26 -22.33 -11.98 -35.08
CA VAL A 26 -21.37 -11.10 -34.38
C VAL A 26 -20.58 -11.85 -33.30
N LEU A 27 -21.24 -12.72 -32.51
CA LEU A 27 -20.58 -13.52 -31.47
C LEU A 27 -19.68 -14.58 -32.10
N GLN A 28 -20.11 -15.21 -33.19
CA GLN A 28 -19.27 -16.17 -33.91
C GLN A 28 -18.02 -15.50 -34.48
N VAL A 29 -18.14 -14.33 -35.12
CA VAL A 29 -16.99 -13.57 -35.64
C VAL A 29 -16.02 -13.17 -34.53
N ALA A 30 -16.53 -12.71 -33.38
CA ALA A 30 -15.70 -12.32 -32.25
C ALA A 30 -15.02 -13.51 -31.55
N VAL A 31 -15.70 -14.66 -31.43
CA VAL A 31 -15.09 -15.88 -30.88
C VAL A 31 -14.04 -16.44 -31.84
N SER A 32 -14.30 -16.44 -33.14
CA SER A 32 -13.32 -16.87 -34.15
C SER A 32 -12.10 -15.97 -34.24
N SER A 33 -12.25 -14.64 -34.04
CA SER A 33 -11.11 -13.73 -33.99
C SER A 33 -10.23 -13.97 -32.74
N ILE A 34 -10.85 -14.26 -31.58
CA ILE A 34 -10.12 -14.62 -30.36
C ILE A 34 -9.40 -15.97 -30.52
N GLN A 35 -10.08 -16.98 -31.09
CA GLN A 35 -9.49 -18.31 -31.31
C GLN A 35 -8.32 -18.29 -32.30
N SER A 36 -8.45 -17.54 -33.40
CA SER A 36 -7.37 -17.40 -34.38
C SER A 36 -6.14 -16.69 -33.82
N GLN A 37 -6.33 -15.72 -32.91
CA GLN A 37 -5.22 -15.08 -32.19
C GLN A 37 -4.56 -16.00 -31.17
N ALA A 38 -5.35 -16.78 -30.43
CA ALA A 38 -4.82 -17.75 -29.47
C ALA A 38 -4.02 -18.87 -30.17
N ALA A 39 -4.47 -19.32 -31.35
CA ALA A 39 -3.80 -20.36 -32.13
C ALA A 39 -2.50 -19.88 -32.79
N ASN A 40 -2.37 -18.59 -33.11
CA ASN A 40 -1.22 -18.02 -33.81
C ASN A 40 -0.03 -17.64 -32.92
N GLY A 41 0.00 -18.09 -31.66
CA GLY A 41 1.21 -18.12 -30.81
C GLY A 41 1.97 -16.80 -30.78
N GLY A 42 1.58 -15.90 -29.87
CA GLY A 42 2.12 -14.55 -29.70
C GLY A 42 3.64 -14.43 -29.91
N ASN A 43 4.01 -13.98 -31.11
CA ASN A 43 5.19 -13.17 -31.34
C ASN A 43 4.69 -11.87 -31.97
N GLY A 44 4.94 -10.77 -31.26
CA GLY A 44 4.33 -9.48 -31.50
C GLY A 44 4.61 -8.91 -32.89
N ASP A 45 3.74 -7.97 -33.26
CA ASP A 45 3.87 -6.99 -34.34
C ASP A 45 3.00 -7.17 -35.60
N SER A 46 1.99 -8.05 -35.57
CA SER A 46 0.89 -7.98 -36.56
C SER A 46 -0.31 -7.26 -35.95
N GLY A 47 -0.70 -6.11 -36.51
CA GLY A 47 -1.73 -5.16 -36.03
C GLY A 47 -3.17 -5.67 -35.88
N GLY A 48 -3.37 -6.82 -35.25
CA GLY A 48 -4.67 -7.33 -34.81
C GLY A 48 -5.12 -6.67 -33.49
N PRO A 49 -6.43 -6.63 -33.23
CA PRO A 49 -6.97 -6.12 -31.96
C PRO A 49 -6.43 -6.95 -30.80
N SER A 50 -6.03 -6.31 -29.69
CA SER A 50 -5.55 -7.04 -28.51
C SER A 50 -6.66 -7.93 -27.92
N THR A 51 -6.29 -8.97 -27.16
CA THR A 51 -7.24 -9.84 -26.45
C THR A 51 -8.25 -9.02 -25.63
N THR A 52 -7.80 -7.92 -25.03
CA THR A 52 -8.64 -6.96 -24.30
C THR A 52 -9.68 -6.30 -25.21
N THR A 53 -9.28 -5.85 -26.40
CA THR A 53 -10.21 -5.28 -27.40
C THR A 53 -11.26 -6.30 -27.85
N ALA A 54 -10.86 -7.55 -28.07
CA ALA A 54 -11.78 -8.61 -28.48
C ALA A 54 -12.78 -8.98 -27.37
N LEU A 55 -12.32 -9.06 -26.11
CA LEU A 55 -13.19 -9.27 -24.94
C LEU A 55 -14.19 -8.12 -24.75
N ASN A 56 -13.74 -6.87 -24.88
CA ASN A 56 -14.62 -5.69 -24.80
C ASN A 56 -15.67 -5.69 -25.91
N THR A 57 -15.29 -6.10 -27.13
CA THR A 57 -16.23 -6.20 -28.26
C THR A 57 -17.31 -7.25 -27.99
N LEU A 58 -16.93 -8.40 -27.44
CA LEU A 58 -17.85 -9.48 -27.10
C LEU A 58 -18.81 -9.06 -25.97
N SER A 59 -18.29 -8.41 -24.93
CA SER A 59 -19.10 -7.84 -23.84
C SER A 59 -20.10 -6.81 -24.38
N ASN A 60 -19.65 -5.84 -25.17
CA ASN A 60 -20.51 -4.82 -25.77
C ASN A 60 -21.60 -5.42 -26.67
N ALA A 61 -21.30 -6.50 -27.40
CA ALA A 61 -22.30 -7.22 -28.19
C ALA A 61 -23.39 -7.85 -27.30
N GLN A 62 -23.02 -8.44 -26.16
CA GLN A 62 -23.97 -8.99 -25.19
C GLN A 62 -24.84 -7.90 -24.55
N VAL A 63 -24.22 -6.78 -24.14
CA VAL A 63 -24.94 -5.61 -23.61
C VAL A 63 -25.94 -5.09 -24.63
N THR A 64 -25.50 -4.88 -25.89
CA THR A 64 -26.36 -4.39 -26.97
C THR A 64 -27.53 -5.34 -27.25
N ALA A 65 -27.26 -6.64 -27.29
CA ALA A 65 -28.29 -7.66 -27.49
C ALA A 65 -29.30 -7.71 -26.33
N ALA A 66 -28.87 -7.50 -25.09
CA ALA A 66 -29.74 -7.46 -23.93
C ALA A 66 -30.62 -6.20 -23.91
N VAL A 67 -30.05 -5.03 -24.22
CA VAL A 67 -30.82 -3.79 -24.36
C VAL A 67 -31.87 -3.90 -25.47
N ALA A 68 -31.53 -4.51 -26.61
CA ALA A 68 -32.47 -4.76 -27.70
C ALA A 68 -33.64 -5.69 -27.29
N ARG A 69 -33.48 -6.50 -26.24
CA ARG A 69 -34.55 -7.33 -25.65
C ARG A 69 -35.36 -6.61 -24.56
N GLY A 70 -35.14 -5.31 -24.38
CA GLY A 70 -35.87 -4.48 -23.40
C GLY A 70 -35.23 -4.47 -22.01
N MET A 71 -34.01 -4.97 -21.84
CA MET A 71 -33.29 -4.84 -20.57
C MET A 71 -32.86 -3.37 -20.36
N PRO A 72 -33.03 -2.80 -19.16
CA PRO A 72 -32.47 -1.50 -18.82
C PRO A 72 -30.97 -1.44 -19.12
N GLN A 73 -30.50 -0.32 -19.70
CA GLN A 73 -29.11 -0.17 -20.13
C GLN A 73 -28.11 -0.41 -18.99
N GLU A 74 -28.41 0.08 -17.79
CA GLU A 74 -27.57 -0.10 -16.60
C GLU A 74 -27.47 -1.56 -16.17
N GLN A 75 -28.60 -2.29 -16.21
CA GLN A 75 -28.65 -3.72 -15.91
C GLN A 75 -27.87 -4.54 -16.94
N ALA A 76 -28.01 -4.19 -18.22
CA ALA A 76 -27.29 -4.83 -19.30
C ALA A 76 -25.77 -4.61 -19.19
N GLN A 77 -25.34 -3.38 -18.86
CA GLN A 77 -23.94 -3.06 -18.60
C GLN A 77 -23.38 -3.86 -17.41
N GLN A 78 -24.13 -3.90 -16.30
CA GLN A 78 -23.72 -4.65 -15.11
C GLN A 78 -23.55 -6.15 -15.42
N ALA A 79 -24.48 -6.73 -16.18
CA ALA A 79 -24.38 -8.12 -16.62
C ALA A 79 -23.19 -8.34 -17.58
N GLY A 80 -22.90 -7.39 -18.47
CA GLY A 80 -21.74 -7.43 -19.38
C GLY A 80 -20.40 -7.40 -18.64
N ASP A 81 -20.30 -6.60 -17.58
CA ASP A 81 -19.10 -6.55 -16.72
C ASP A 81 -18.89 -7.87 -15.98
N ALA A 82 -19.96 -8.44 -15.41
CA ALA A 82 -19.91 -9.75 -14.75
C ALA A 82 -19.51 -10.88 -15.71
N TYR A 83 -20.06 -10.85 -16.93
CA TYR A 83 -19.68 -11.76 -18.01
C TYR A 83 -18.18 -11.68 -18.33
N THR A 84 -17.64 -10.47 -18.49
CA THR A 84 -16.23 -10.25 -18.86
C THR A 84 -15.30 -10.79 -17.78
N LYS A 85 -15.61 -10.51 -16.51
CA LYS A 85 -14.84 -11.04 -15.36
C LYS A 85 -14.87 -12.56 -15.31
N ALA A 86 -16.04 -13.17 -15.43
CA ALA A 86 -16.18 -14.63 -15.44
C ALA A 86 -15.41 -15.26 -16.61
N LEU A 87 -15.49 -14.66 -17.81
CA LEU A 87 -14.78 -15.15 -18.98
C LEU A 87 -13.26 -15.11 -18.79
N VAL A 88 -12.71 -13.99 -18.30
CA VAL A 88 -11.28 -13.87 -17.99
C VAL A 88 -10.85 -14.90 -16.95
N GLN A 89 -11.64 -15.07 -15.89
CA GLN A 89 -11.36 -16.03 -14.81
C GLN A 89 -11.34 -17.48 -15.31
N HIS A 90 -12.31 -17.87 -16.14
CA HIS A 90 -12.36 -19.22 -16.70
C HIS A 90 -11.20 -19.47 -17.68
N ILE A 91 -10.86 -18.50 -18.53
CA ILE A 91 -9.69 -18.60 -19.42
C ILE A 91 -8.40 -18.71 -18.61
N SER A 92 -8.24 -17.91 -17.54
CA SER A 92 -7.05 -17.99 -16.67
C SER A 92 -6.93 -19.31 -15.92
N ASN A 93 -8.05 -20.00 -15.68
CA ASN A 93 -8.09 -21.33 -15.08
C ASN A 93 -7.84 -22.45 -16.11
N GLY A 94 -7.49 -22.12 -17.35
CA GLY A 94 -7.17 -23.07 -18.41
C GLY A 94 -8.39 -23.72 -19.06
N LEU A 95 -9.61 -23.19 -18.86
CA LEU A 95 -10.78 -23.71 -19.56
C LEU A 95 -10.69 -23.39 -21.06
N PRO A 96 -11.10 -24.32 -21.94
CA PRO A 96 -11.19 -24.05 -23.36
C PRO A 96 -12.20 -22.92 -23.62
N MET A 97 -11.89 -22.04 -24.58
CA MET A 97 -12.66 -20.82 -24.85
C MET A 97 -14.18 -21.06 -24.99
N GLY A 98 -14.58 -22.15 -25.64
CA GLY A 98 -16.00 -22.48 -25.80
C GLY A 98 -16.72 -22.76 -24.47
N GLU A 99 -16.06 -23.46 -23.55
CA GLU A 99 -16.60 -23.75 -22.22
C GLU A 99 -16.57 -22.51 -21.32
N ALA A 100 -15.48 -21.73 -21.38
CA ALA A 100 -15.38 -20.46 -20.66
C ALA A 100 -16.48 -19.46 -21.07
N VAL A 101 -16.77 -19.35 -22.37
CA VAL A 101 -17.88 -18.54 -22.90
C VAL A 101 -19.23 -19.05 -22.42
N ALA A 102 -19.46 -20.37 -22.41
CA ALA A 102 -20.71 -20.95 -21.95
C ALA A 102 -20.96 -20.69 -20.45
N LEU A 103 -19.91 -20.80 -19.61
CA LEU A 103 -20.00 -20.50 -18.19
C LEU A 103 -20.18 -19.00 -17.93
N ALA A 104 -19.42 -18.15 -18.61
CA ALA A 104 -19.59 -16.70 -18.54
C ALA A 104 -21.02 -16.27 -18.96
N GLN A 105 -21.60 -16.93 -19.97
CA GLN A 105 -22.98 -16.68 -20.39
C GLN A 105 -24.00 -17.00 -19.28
N LYS A 106 -23.77 -18.07 -18.50
CA LYS A 106 -24.61 -18.36 -17.33
C LYS A 106 -24.52 -17.25 -16.30
N THR A 107 -23.31 -16.74 -16.03
CA THR A 107 -23.11 -15.58 -15.14
C THR A 107 -23.84 -14.34 -15.65
N PHE A 108 -23.79 -14.06 -16.95
CA PHE A 108 -24.56 -12.97 -17.55
C PHE A 108 -26.06 -13.13 -17.30
N GLN A 109 -26.62 -14.32 -17.51
CA GLN A 109 -28.05 -14.58 -17.33
C GLN A 109 -28.48 -14.43 -15.87
N ILE A 110 -27.65 -14.91 -14.94
CA ILE A 110 -27.86 -14.74 -13.50
C ILE A 110 -27.89 -13.24 -13.16
N GLU A 111 -26.88 -12.47 -13.58
CA GLU A 111 -26.82 -11.04 -13.28
C GLU A 111 -27.96 -10.26 -13.95
N ALA A 112 -28.28 -10.61 -15.20
CA ALA A 112 -29.40 -10.08 -15.96
C ALA A 112 -30.78 -10.35 -15.32
N SER A 113 -30.90 -11.33 -14.44
CA SER A 113 -32.17 -11.61 -13.75
C SER A 113 -32.37 -10.77 -12.49
N PHE A 114 -31.31 -10.12 -11.97
CA PHE A 114 -31.43 -9.27 -10.80
C PHE A 114 -31.95 -7.88 -11.17
N PRO A 115 -33.07 -7.41 -10.62
CA PRO A 115 -33.55 -6.07 -10.86
C PRO A 115 -32.51 -5.03 -10.42
N VAL A 116 -32.44 -3.91 -11.15
CA VAL A 116 -31.60 -2.77 -10.76
C VAL A 116 -32.05 -2.30 -9.36
N PRO A 117 -31.14 -2.19 -8.38
CA PRO A 117 -31.49 -1.70 -7.06
C PRO A 117 -32.05 -0.27 -7.18
N LYS A 118 -33.26 -0.06 -6.66
CA LYS A 118 -33.98 1.22 -6.74
C LYS A 118 -33.45 2.24 -5.75
N SER A 119 -32.57 1.82 -4.85
CA SER A 119 -31.98 2.68 -3.83
C SER A 119 -30.49 2.33 -3.58
N PRO A 120 -29.68 3.31 -3.14
CA PRO A 120 -28.32 3.07 -2.67
C PRO A 120 -28.23 2.00 -1.58
N GLN A 121 -29.27 1.87 -0.75
CA GLN A 121 -29.39 0.89 0.32
C GLN A 121 -29.59 -0.54 -0.24
N GLU A 122 -30.44 -0.70 -1.26
CA GLU A 122 -30.58 -1.97 -1.99
C GLU A 122 -29.29 -2.32 -2.76
N ALA A 123 -28.55 -1.33 -3.26
CA ALA A 123 -27.26 -1.55 -3.91
C ALA A 123 -26.20 -2.06 -2.92
N VAL A 124 -26.20 -1.57 -1.68
CA VAL A 124 -25.32 -2.05 -0.60
C VAL A 124 -25.69 -3.49 -0.21
N VAL A 125 -26.98 -3.80 -0.05
CA VAL A 125 -27.46 -5.16 0.26
C VAL A 125 -27.16 -6.14 -0.89
N LYS A 126 -27.29 -5.71 -2.15
CA LYS A 126 -26.93 -6.51 -3.33
C LYS A 126 -25.42 -6.76 -3.42
N ASN A 127 -24.60 -5.75 -3.17
CA ASN A 127 -23.13 -5.89 -3.14
C ASN A 127 -22.64 -6.80 -2.00
N ILE A 128 -23.43 -6.96 -0.94
CA ILE A 128 -23.18 -7.93 0.14
C ILE A 128 -23.61 -9.35 -0.29
N ALA A 129 -24.66 -9.48 -1.12
CA ALA A 129 -25.23 -10.77 -1.54
C ALA A 129 -24.55 -11.41 -2.77
N SER A 130 -23.96 -10.63 -3.69
CA SER A 130 -23.25 -11.16 -4.86
C SER A 130 -21.80 -11.52 -4.50
N SER A 131 -21.57 -12.81 -4.26
CA SER A 131 -20.35 -13.43 -3.76
C SER A 131 -19.13 -13.32 -4.70
N ASP A 132 -18.10 -12.58 -4.29
CA ASP A 132 -16.69 -13.05 -4.28
C ASP A 132 -15.72 -12.17 -3.43
N MET A 133 -16.22 -11.46 -2.40
CA MET A 133 -15.40 -10.62 -1.50
C MET A 133 -15.33 -11.14 -0.05
N ALA A 134 -15.36 -12.46 0.18
CA ALA A 134 -15.45 -13.03 1.54
C ALA A 134 -14.33 -12.55 2.51
N GLN A 135 -13.10 -12.33 2.03
CA GLN A 135 -12.01 -11.88 2.91
C GLN A 135 -12.05 -10.37 3.21
N ASN A 136 -12.47 -9.56 2.24
CA ASN A 136 -12.50 -8.10 2.38
C ASN A 136 -13.79 -7.63 3.06
N VAL A 137 -14.89 -8.37 2.89
CA VAL A 137 -16.17 -8.18 3.58
C VAL A 137 -16.03 -8.53 5.05
N ASN A 138 -15.38 -9.66 5.42
CA ASN A 138 -15.12 -9.95 6.83
C ASN A 138 -14.24 -8.89 7.49
N ALA A 139 -13.22 -8.38 6.82
CA ALA A 139 -12.37 -7.32 7.37
C ALA A 139 -13.14 -5.99 7.52
N LYS A 140 -13.98 -5.61 6.54
CA LYS A 140 -14.79 -4.40 6.59
C LYS A 140 -15.97 -4.50 7.56
N LEU A 141 -16.65 -5.65 7.63
CA LEU A 141 -17.67 -5.92 8.64
C LEU A 141 -17.06 -5.98 10.03
N ALA A 142 -15.92 -6.66 10.23
CA ALA A 142 -15.23 -6.64 11.52
C ALA A 142 -14.79 -5.23 11.93
N ALA A 143 -14.35 -4.41 10.97
CA ALA A 143 -14.02 -3.00 11.22
C ALA A 143 -15.26 -2.14 11.56
N LEU A 144 -16.38 -2.34 10.88
CA LEU A 144 -17.66 -1.66 11.19
C LEU A 144 -18.29 -2.14 12.50
N ALA A 145 -18.08 -3.41 12.83
CA ALA A 145 -18.63 -4.09 14.01
C ALA A 145 -17.76 -3.91 15.26
N GLY A 146 -16.49 -3.55 15.10
CA GLY A 146 -15.48 -3.56 16.17
C GLY A 146 -15.14 -4.98 16.66
N ALA A 147 -15.47 -6.02 15.88
CA ALA A 147 -15.22 -7.41 16.22
C ALA A 147 -13.72 -7.75 16.09
N LYS A 148 -13.16 -8.38 17.12
CA LYS A 148 -11.76 -8.86 17.16
C LYS A 148 -11.66 -10.38 17.00
N THR A 149 -12.80 -11.06 17.06
CA THR A 149 -12.94 -12.52 17.00
C THR A 149 -13.92 -12.95 15.92
N SER A 150 -13.80 -14.20 15.48
CA SER A 150 -14.76 -14.84 14.56
C SER A 150 -16.16 -14.88 15.16
N GLU A 151 -16.25 -15.12 16.46
CA GLU A 151 -17.47 -15.18 17.25
C GLU A 151 -18.16 -13.81 17.30
N GLY A 152 -17.38 -12.74 17.50
CA GLY A 152 -17.87 -11.37 17.42
C GLY A 152 -18.43 -11.01 16.03
N THR A 153 -17.78 -11.49 14.97
CA THR A 153 -18.25 -11.26 13.58
C THR A 153 -19.57 -11.97 13.31
N GLN A 154 -19.70 -13.24 13.72
CA GLN A 154 -20.94 -13.98 13.58
C GLN A 154 -22.09 -13.41 14.43
N ALA A 155 -21.78 -12.91 15.62
CA ALA A 155 -22.77 -12.25 16.49
C ALA A 155 -23.31 -10.97 15.83
N PHE A 156 -22.44 -10.17 15.20
CA PHE A 156 -22.83 -8.99 14.44
C PHE A 156 -23.79 -9.34 13.30
N GLU A 157 -23.42 -10.31 12.46
CA GLU A 157 -24.22 -10.71 11.30
C GLU A 157 -25.62 -11.20 11.71
N LYS A 158 -25.69 -12.07 12.73
CA LYS A 158 -26.98 -12.57 13.24
C LYS A 158 -27.84 -11.46 13.82
N ALA A 159 -27.26 -10.58 14.63
CA ALA A 159 -28.00 -9.50 15.26
C ALA A 159 -28.47 -8.44 14.25
N LEU A 160 -27.64 -8.14 13.24
CA LEU A 160 -28.02 -7.24 12.14
C LEU A 160 -29.15 -7.85 11.31
N ALA A 161 -29.04 -9.13 10.93
CA ALA A 161 -30.09 -9.82 10.17
C ALA A 161 -31.43 -9.85 10.93
N VAL A 162 -31.41 -10.16 12.23
CA VAL A 162 -32.62 -10.16 13.07
C VAL A 162 -33.21 -8.75 13.20
N ALA A 163 -32.38 -7.72 13.37
CA ALA A 163 -32.87 -6.34 13.49
C ALA A 163 -33.47 -5.82 12.18
N MET A 164 -32.87 -6.18 11.03
CA MET A 164 -33.41 -5.87 9.71
C MET A 164 -34.72 -6.59 9.43
N LEU A 165 -34.85 -7.86 9.82
CA LEU A 165 -36.11 -8.62 9.70
C LEU A 165 -37.25 -8.04 10.54
N LYS A 166 -36.92 -7.37 11.66
CA LYS A 166 -37.91 -6.68 12.50
C LYS A 166 -38.36 -5.34 11.92
N GLY A 167 -37.83 -4.92 10.77
CA GLY A 167 -38.19 -3.65 10.12
C GLY A 167 -37.69 -2.41 10.86
N GLY A 168 -36.66 -2.55 11.70
CA GLY A 168 -36.05 -1.41 12.39
C GLY A 168 -35.25 -0.52 11.44
N ASP A 169 -35.01 0.73 11.86
CA ASP A 169 -34.10 1.62 11.17
C ASP A 169 -32.68 1.01 11.12
N PHE A 170 -31.98 1.17 9.99
CA PHE A 170 -30.66 0.57 9.79
C PHE A 170 -29.65 1.03 10.84
N SER A 171 -29.70 2.30 11.28
CA SER A 171 -28.81 2.81 12.34
C SER A 171 -29.05 2.07 13.67
N ASP A 172 -30.31 1.77 14.00
CA ASP A 172 -30.65 1.05 15.22
C ASP A 172 -30.30 -0.45 15.11
N ALA A 173 -30.43 -1.02 13.91
CA ALA A 173 -30.00 -2.38 13.61
C ALA A 173 -28.48 -2.55 13.75
N VAL A 174 -27.69 -1.58 13.28
CA VAL A 174 -26.22 -1.57 13.46
C VAL A 174 -25.83 -1.42 14.92
N LYS A 175 -26.47 -0.54 15.69
CA LYS A 175 -26.21 -0.40 17.15
C LYS A 175 -26.53 -1.69 17.91
N SER A 176 -27.66 -2.32 17.61
CA SER A 176 -28.03 -3.61 18.19
C SER A 176 -27.00 -4.69 17.86
N ALA A 177 -26.52 -4.71 16.61
CA ALA A 177 -25.47 -5.63 16.18
C ALA A 177 -24.13 -5.39 16.88
N GLN A 178 -23.71 -4.14 17.06
CA GLN A 178 -22.49 -3.78 17.81
C GLN A 178 -22.56 -4.21 19.29
N ASN A 179 -23.73 -4.07 19.93
CA ASN A 179 -23.93 -4.55 21.30
C ASN A 179 -23.78 -6.08 21.40
N ALA A 180 -24.31 -6.82 20.41
CA ALA A 180 -24.14 -8.27 20.34
C ALA A 180 -22.67 -8.67 20.17
N VAL A 181 -21.88 -7.90 19.41
CA VAL A 181 -20.42 -8.12 19.31
C VAL A 181 -19.74 -7.93 20.65
N GLN A 182 -20.04 -6.87 21.38
CA GLN A 182 -19.41 -6.63 22.68
C GLN A 182 -19.67 -7.78 23.65
N GLN A 183 -20.91 -8.29 23.67
CA GLN A 183 -21.27 -9.46 24.49
C GLN A 183 -20.52 -10.72 24.04
N ALA A 184 -20.48 -11.00 22.74
CA ALA A 184 -19.75 -12.16 22.20
C ALA A 184 -18.24 -12.07 22.47
N GLU A 185 -17.63 -10.89 22.37
CA GLU A 185 -16.23 -10.65 22.70
C GLU A 185 -15.96 -10.86 24.20
N THR A 186 -16.87 -10.45 25.08
CA THR A 186 -16.73 -10.69 26.53
C THR A 186 -16.82 -12.19 26.86
N LEU A 187 -17.72 -12.92 26.21
CA LEU A 187 -17.85 -14.37 26.40
C LEU A 187 -16.63 -15.12 25.82
N ALA A 188 -16.17 -14.76 24.62
CA ALA A 188 -14.99 -15.35 24.01
C ALA A 188 -13.71 -15.09 24.81
N ARG A 189 -13.62 -13.98 25.55
CA ARG A 189 -12.53 -13.72 26.50
C ARG A 189 -12.66 -14.55 27.77
N ALA A 190 -13.87 -14.70 28.30
CA ALA A 190 -14.13 -15.53 29.48
C ALA A 190 -13.79 -17.01 29.20
N ASP A 191 -14.16 -17.52 28.03
CA ASP A 191 -13.92 -18.92 27.62
C ASP A 191 -12.42 -19.24 27.42
N LYS A 192 -11.60 -18.25 27.08
CA LYS A 192 -10.15 -18.40 26.95
C LYS A 192 -9.40 -18.42 28.28
N THR A 193 -10.10 -18.26 29.41
CA THR A 193 -9.47 -18.46 30.72
C THR A 193 -9.24 -19.96 30.95
N PRO A 194 -8.09 -20.36 31.53
CA PRO A 194 -7.84 -21.77 31.88
C PRO A 194 -8.95 -22.37 32.74
N GLN A 195 -9.57 -21.55 33.59
CA GLN A 195 -10.65 -21.92 34.49
C GLN A 195 -11.96 -22.21 33.75
N ALA A 196 -12.33 -21.42 32.74
CA ALA A 196 -13.50 -21.70 31.90
C ALA A 196 -13.27 -22.90 30.97
N SER A 197 -12.05 -23.07 30.44
CA SER A 197 -11.68 -24.24 29.64
C SER A 197 -11.76 -25.55 30.44
N LEU A 198 -11.45 -25.50 31.74
CA LEU A 198 -11.62 -26.62 32.68
C LEU A 198 -13.09 -26.84 33.06
N ALA A 199 -13.84 -25.77 33.31
CA ALA A 199 -15.25 -25.84 33.71
C ALA A 199 -16.17 -26.36 32.58
N ASN A 200 -15.85 -26.04 31.33
CA ASN A 200 -16.68 -26.37 30.17
C ASN A 200 -16.36 -27.73 29.53
N GLY A 201 -15.45 -28.53 30.10
CA GLY A 201 -15.10 -29.88 29.61
C GLY A 201 -14.46 -29.93 28.21
N ASN A 202 -14.18 -28.77 27.60
CA ASN A 202 -13.68 -28.60 26.23
C ASN A 202 -12.19 -28.23 26.19
N ALA A 203 -11.43 -28.62 27.22
CA ALA A 203 -10.00 -28.37 27.27
C ALA A 203 -9.26 -29.12 26.14
N LYS A 204 -9.03 -28.45 25.01
CA LYS A 204 -8.09 -28.92 23.99
C LYS A 204 -6.70 -28.95 24.61
N THR A 205 -5.97 -30.06 24.41
CA THR A 205 -4.58 -30.25 24.87
C THR A 205 -3.64 -29.12 24.43
N ASP A 206 -4.01 -28.41 23.37
CA ASP A 206 -3.24 -27.31 22.78
C ASP A 206 -3.26 -26.04 23.64
N VAL A 207 -4.24 -25.88 24.54
CA VAL A 207 -4.28 -24.77 25.52
C VAL A 207 -3.21 -24.97 26.60
N PHE A 208 -2.79 -26.21 26.84
CA PHE A 208 -1.69 -26.56 27.75
C PHE A 208 -0.34 -26.79 27.02
N ALA A 209 -0.31 -26.74 25.69
CA ALA A 209 0.88 -26.99 24.88
C ALA A 209 1.96 -25.89 24.98
N LYS A 210 1.67 -24.77 25.67
CA LYS A 210 2.66 -23.76 26.09
C LYS A 210 3.10 -23.91 27.55
N THR A 211 2.88 -25.05 28.21
CA THR A 211 3.48 -25.27 29.53
C THR A 211 4.94 -25.64 29.35
N SER A 212 5.83 -24.64 29.40
CA SER A 212 7.27 -24.87 29.40
C SER A 212 7.60 -25.92 30.49
N PRO A 213 8.63 -26.77 30.30
CA PRO A 213 9.06 -27.71 31.34
C PRO A 213 9.38 -27.03 32.68
N GLY A 214 9.65 -25.71 32.67
CA GLY A 214 9.78 -24.88 33.86
C GLY A 214 8.46 -24.67 34.60
N TYR A 215 7.37 -24.36 33.88
CA TYR A 215 6.03 -24.19 34.47
C TYR A 215 5.54 -25.46 35.17
N GLN A 216 5.68 -26.63 34.53
CA GLN A 216 5.22 -27.90 35.12
C GLN A 216 6.00 -28.28 36.38
N ARG A 217 7.32 -28.00 36.42
CA ARG A 217 8.16 -28.20 37.61
C ARG A 217 7.83 -27.21 38.72
N ALA A 218 7.59 -25.94 38.37
CA ALA A 218 7.18 -24.93 39.34
C ALA A 218 5.81 -25.26 39.93
N LEU A 219 4.83 -25.61 39.10
CA LEU A 219 3.49 -25.95 39.53
C LEU A 219 3.47 -27.19 40.41
N SER A 220 4.16 -28.27 40.03
CA SER A 220 4.24 -29.48 40.86
C SER A 220 4.90 -29.22 42.21
N SER A 221 5.95 -28.40 42.25
CA SER A 221 6.61 -27.98 43.50
C SER A 221 5.68 -27.14 44.40
N LEU A 222 4.91 -26.22 43.82
CA LEU A 222 4.00 -25.33 44.55
C LEU A 222 2.79 -26.10 45.10
N LEU A 223 2.26 -27.05 44.32
CA LEU A 223 1.20 -27.95 44.76
C LEU A 223 1.68 -28.91 45.86
N ALA A 224 2.90 -29.44 45.74
CA ALA A 224 3.51 -30.26 46.80
C ALA A 224 3.71 -29.48 48.12
N LYS A 225 3.80 -28.15 48.05
CA LYS A 225 3.88 -27.24 49.21
C LYS A 225 2.50 -26.86 49.78
N GLY A 226 1.41 -27.44 49.26
CA GLY A 226 0.05 -27.18 49.73
C GLY A 226 -0.48 -25.78 49.37
N ILE A 227 0.12 -25.11 48.39
CA ILE A 227 -0.36 -23.79 47.94
C ILE A 227 -1.68 -23.99 47.18
N PRO A 228 -2.73 -23.17 47.45
CA PRO A 228 -3.99 -23.25 46.73
C PRO A 228 -3.77 -23.16 45.21
N ILE A 229 -4.51 -23.96 44.45
CA ILE A 229 -4.25 -24.16 43.01
C ILE A 229 -4.20 -22.84 42.22
N GLU A 230 -5.05 -21.87 42.54
CA GLU A 230 -5.06 -20.55 41.88
C GLU A 230 -3.75 -19.78 42.15
N GLN A 231 -3.26 -19.78 43.39
CA GLN A 231 -2.00 -19.14 43.75
C GLN A 231 -0.79 -19.90 43.21
N ALA A 232 -0.88 -21.23 43.13
CA ALA A 232 0.17 -22.08 42.59
C ALA A 232 0.35 -21.86 41.08
N MET A 233 -0.75 -21.70 40.33
CA MET A 233 -0.71 -21.40 38.90
C MET A 233 -0.09 -20.04 38.61
N ALA A 234 -0.53 -18.97 39.31
CA ALA A 234 0.03 -17.63 39.12
C ALA A 234 1.53 -17.58 39.45
N LYS A 235 1.97 -18.23 40.54
CA LYS A 235 3.39 -18.32 40.89
C LYS A 235 4.19 -19.18 39.92
N ALA A 236 3.62 -20.26 39.39
CA ALA A 236 4.29 -21.10 38.41
C ALA A 236 4.51 -20.36 37.09
N GLU A 237 3.55 -19.54 36.67
CA GLU A 237 3.64 -18.72 35.46
C GLU A 237 4.72 -17.64 35.61
N GLN A 238 4.74 -16.93 36.74
CA GLN A 238 5.80 -15.97 37.05
C GLN A 238 7.18 -16.64 37.08
N THR A 239 7.31 -17.79 37.74
CA THR A 239 8.59 -18.53 37.82
C THR A 239 9.06 -19.00 36.44
N ALA A 240 8.13 -19.41 35.57
CA ALA A 240 8.45 -19.80 34.20
C ALA A 240 8.90 -18.60 33.36
N ALA A 241 8.22 -17.46 33.49
CA ALA A 241 8.59 -16.23 32.80
C ALA A 241 9.98 -15.71 33.24
N ASP A 242 10.27 -15.74 34.54
CA ASP A 242 11.57 -15.35 35.08
C ASP A 242 12.70 -16.29 34.59
N ALA A 243 12.42 -17.59 34.50
CA ALA A 243 13.36 -18.57 33.98
C ALA A 243 13.63 -18.39 32.47
N ASP A 244 12.59 -18.09 31.68
CA ASP A 244 12.74 -17.81 30.25
C ASP A 244 13.51 -16.50 30.02
N ALA A 245 13.25 -15.46 30.82
CA ALA A 245 13.99 -14.20 30.79
C ALA A 245 15.47 -14.39 31.19
N ALA A 246 15.76 -15.22 32.19
CA ALA A 246 17.12 -15.57 32.57
C ALA A 246 17.82 -16.38 31.46
N ALA A 247 17.14 -17.35 30.85
CA ALA A 247 17.68 -18.12 29.74
C ALA A 247 17.97 -17.24 28.50
N GLU A 248 17.13 -16.23 28.24
CA GLU A 248 17.36 -15.27 27.17
C GLU A 248 18.53 -14.32 27.49
N ALA A 249 18.69 -13.90 28.75
CA ALA A 249 19.83 -13.11 29.20
C ALA A 249 21.14 -13.91 29.10
N ASP A 250 21.11 -15.19 29.48
CA ASP A 250 22.25 -16.11 29.37
C ASP A 250 22.60 -16.40 27.90
N ALA A 251 21.60 -16.54 27.03
CA ALA A 251 21.81 -16.70 25.59
C ALA A 251 22.46 -15.48 24.93
N LYS A 252 22.32 -14.30 25.54
CA LYS A 252 23.00 -13.05 25.11
C LYS A 252 24.41 -12.93 25.68
N ASN A 253 24.81 -13.76 26.63
CA ASN A 253 26.15 -13.77 27.20
C ASN A 253 27.04 -14.81 26.48
N PRO A 254 28.00 -14.38 25.63
CA PRO A 254 28.81 -15.30 24.82
C PRO A 254 29.67 -16.25 25.68
N MET A 255 29.98 -15.87 26.92
CA MET A 255 30.75 -16.71 27.85
C MET A 255 29.99 -17.98 28.27
N VAL A 256 28.65 -17.94 28.30
CA VAL A 256 27.79 -19.07 28.71
C VAL A 256 27.66 -20.08 27.56
N GLY A 257 27.61 -19.62 26.31
CA GLY A 257 27.66 -20.48 25.12
C GLY A 257 29.00 -21.22 24.98
N LEU A 258 30.10 -20.55 25.32
CA LEU A 258 31.45 -21.10 25.25
C LEU A 258 31.75 -22.12 26.37
N SER A 259 31.27 -21.89 27.59
CA SER A 259 31.47 -22.83 28.71
C SER A 259 30.59 -24.09 28.61
N SER A 260 29.45 -23.99 27.92
CA SER A 260 28.54 -25.11 27.66
C SER A 260 28.91 -25.94 26.42
N GLY A 261 29.96 -25.55 25.68
CA GLY A 261 30.39 -26.23 24.45
C GLY A 261 29.41 -26.06 23.27
N ASN A 262 28.45 -25.14 23.37
CA ASN A 262 27.46 -24.89 22.33
C ASN A 262 27.86 -23.70 21.44
N PHE A 263 28.59 -24.01 20.37
CA PHE A 263 29.09 -23.01 19.41
C PHE A 263 28.00 -22.39 18.52
N SER A 264 26.78 -22.90 18.52
CA SER A 264 25.66 -22.38 17.72
C SER A 264 25.27 -20.94 18.08
N ALA A 265 25.66 -20.45 19.25
CA ALA A 265 25.49 -19.06 19.65
C ALA A 265 26.44 -18.10 18.92
N LEU A 266 27.58 -18.59 18.42
CA LEU A 266 28.54 -17.79 17.66
C LEU A 266 28.08 -17.49 16.23
N ASP A 267 27.24 -18.34 15.63
CA ASP A 267 26.68 -18.12 14.28
C ASP A 267 25.76 -16.89 14.21
N LYS A 268 25.24 -16.42 15.34
CA LYS A 268 24.39 -15.23 15.44
C LYS A 268 25.17 -13.96 15.74
N PHE A 269 26.46 -14.07 16.09
CA PHE A 269 27.30 -12.90 16.27
C PHE A 269 27.84 -12.47 14.90
N PRO A 270 27.58 -11.22 14.45
CA PRO A 270 28.18 -10.73 13.22
C PRO A 270 29.69 -10.63 13.44
N LEU A 271 30.45 -11.61 12.96
CA LEU A 271 31.93 -11.62 12.97
C LEU A 271 32.52 -10.63 11.95
N GLN A 272 31.87 -9.48 11.76
CA GLN A 272 32.39 -8.41 10.91
C GLN A 272 33.27 -7.48 11.75
N GLY A 273 34.48 -7.17 11.26
CA GLY A 273 35.46 -6.32 11.93
C GLY A 273 36.80 -7.01 12.20
N SER A 274 37.72 -6.32 12.86
CA SER A 274 39.02 -6.88 13.24
C SER A 274 38.91 -7.98 14.30
N PHE A 275 37.87 -7.98 15.15
CA PHE A 275 37.63 -9.05 16.13
C PHE A 275 37.55 -10.44 15.46
N GLY A 276 36.60 -10.62 14.52
CA GLY A 276 36.37 -11.91 13.87
C GLY A 276 37.55 -12.39 13.04
N LYS A 277 38.23 -11.46 12.34
CA LYS A 277 39.45 -11.77 11.57
C LYS A 277 40.60 -12.20 12.46
N THR A 278 40.83 -11.48 13.56
CA THR A 278 41.93 -11.77 14.50
C THR A 278 41.67 -13.08 15.23
N LEU A 279 40.44 -13.30 15.69
CA LEU A 279 40.05 -14.55 16.36
C LEU A 279 40.23 -15.77 15.42
N GLY A 280 39.74 -15.68 14.18
CA GLY A 280 39.89 -16.76 13.20
C GLY A 280 41.34 -17.08 12.87
N VAL A 281 42.20 -16.05 12.71
CA VAL A 281 43.63 -16.24 12.44
C VAL A 281 44.36 -16.85 13.64
N LEU A 282 44.06 -16.42 14.86
CA LEU A 282 44.71 -16.94 16.07
C LEU A 282 44.29 -18.38 16.37
N MET A 283 43.01 -18.70 16.19
CA MET A 283 42.52 -20.07 16.33
C MET A 283 43.15 -21.01 15.28
N ASN A 284 43.26 -20.57 14.01
CA ASN A 284 43.95 -21.35 12.97
C ASN A 284 45.45 -21.54 13.23
N ARG A 285 46.06 -20.70 14.08
CA ARG A 285 47.46 -20.83 14.52
C ARG A 285 47.64 -21.66 15.79
N GLY A 286 46.56 -22.26 16.31
CA GLY A 286 46.60 -23.11 17.50
C GLY A 286 46.73 -22.32 18.81
N VAL A 287 46.44 -21.02 18.81
CA VAL A 287 46.43 -20.22 20.05
C VAL A 287 45.25 -20.68 20.92
N PRO A 288 45.44 -20.92 22.24
CA PRO A 288 44.36 -21.30 23.14
C PRO A 288 43.19 -20.32 23.08
N ALA A 289 41.95 -20.81 23.06
CA ALA A 289 40.75 -20.00 22.80
C ALA A 289 40.63 -18.78 23.74
N ALA A 290 40.98 -18.93 25.02
CA ALA A 290 40.97 -17.84 25.98
C ALA A 290 41.94 -16.70 25.60
N GLN A 291 43.16 -17.07 25.19
CA GLN A 291 44.19 -16.12 24.78
C GLN A 291 43.87 -15.50 23.41
N ALA A 292 43.30 -16.29 22.49
CA ALA A 292 42.85 -15.81 21.18
C ALA A 292 41.73 -14.77 21.31
N MET A 293 40.78 -14.97 22.24
CA MET A 293 39.72 -14.01 22.53
C MET A 293 40.27 -12.71 23.13
N GLU A 294 41.17 -12.79 24.12
CA GLU A 294 41.77 -11.60 24.74
C GLU A 294 42.48 -10.72 23.69
N MET A 295 43.24 -11.36 22.79
CA MET A 295 43.92 -10.67 21.70
C MET A 295 42.95 -10.09 20.65
N ALA A 296 41.86 -10.81 20.33
CA ALA A 296 40.86 -10.32 19.41
C ALA A 296 40.09 -9.10 19.96
N VAL A 297 39.75 -9.10 21.26
CA VAL A 297 39.12 -7.94 21.93
C VAL A 297 40.04 -6.72 21.89
N LYS A 298 41.35 -6.93 22.13
CA LYS A 298 42.33 -5.83 22.08
C LYS A 298 42.46 -5.25 20.67
N ALA A 299 42.50 -6.10 19.64
CA ALA A 299 42.54 -5.67 18.24
C ALA A 299 41.30 -4.84 17.85
N ASP A 300 40.12 -5.27 18.29
CA ASP A 300 38.87 -4.53 18.05
C ASP A 300 38.84 -3.18 18.75
N ALA A 301 39.30 -3.12 20.01
CA ALA A 301 39.42 -1.87 20.73
C ALA A 301 40.41 -0.88 20.06
N GLU A 302 41.49 -1.39 19.47
CA GLU A 302 42.44 -0.58 18.69
C GLU A 302 41.85 -0.10 17.36
N GLU A 303 41.12 -0.94 16.64
CA GLU A 303 40.39 -0.54 15.44
C GLU A 303 39.33 0.53 15.74
N GLN A 304 38.55 0.37 16.82
CA GLN A 304 37.58 1.37 17.25
C GLN A 304 38.25 2.70 17.64
N ARG A 305 39.44 2.67 18.27
CA ARG A 305 40.22 3.88 18.54
C ARG A 305 40.73 4.52 17.26
N ALA A 306 41.18 3.73 16.29
CA ALA A 306 41.60 4.23 14.98
C ALA A 306 40.43 4.87 14.23
N ILE A 307 39.25 4.23 14.21
CA ILE A 307 38.03 4.78 13.62
C ILE A 307 37.62 6.09 14.32
N GLN A 308 37.69 6.16 15.65
CA GLN A 308 37.38 7.38 16.39
C GLN A 308 38.40 8.49 16.17
N ALA A 309 39.68 8.15 16.02
CA ALA A 309 40.73 9.10 15.67
C ALA A 309 40.56 9.64 14.25
N ASP A 310 40.19 8.77 13.31
CA ASP A 310 39.95 9.12 11.91
C ASP A 310 38.65 9.94 11.77
N ALA A 311 37.60 9.60 12.51
CA ALA A 311 36.38 10.40 12.59
C ALA A 311 36.58 11.81 13.16
N ARG A 312 37.66 12.03 13.92
CA ARG A 312 38.07 13.36 14.41
C ARG A 312 38.98 14.11 13.44
N SER A 313 39.46 13.45 12.38
CA SER A 313 40.23 14.10 11.32
C SER A 313 39.27 14.89 10.42
N GLU A 314 39.46 16.22 10.37
CA GLU A 314 38.67 17.13 9.54
C GLU A 314 38.73 16.78 8.03
N LEU A 315 39.65 15.90 7.63
CA LEU A 315 39.84 15.44 6.26
C LEU A 315 38.88 14.31 5.84
N VAL A 316 38.23 13.60 6.77
CA VAL A 316 37.35 12.47 6.43
C VAL A 316 36.02 12.93 5.80
N GLY A 317 35.65 14.21 5.98
CA GLY A 317 34.52 14.83 5.30
C GLY A 317 34.69 15.00 3.78
N PHE A 318 35.89 14.77 3.22
CA PHE A 318 36.18 14.99 1.80
C PHE A 318 35.88 13.80 0.88
N SER A 319 35.81 12.56 1.39
CA SER A 319 35.71 11.36 0.54
C SER A 319 34.29 10.77 0.42
N LYS A 320 33.38 11.08 1.35
CA LYS A 320 31.99 10.60 1.33
C LYS A 320 31.06 11.77 1.04
N GLY A 321 30.33 11.70 -0.07
CA GLY A 321 29.47 12.76 -0.64
C GLY A 321 28.31 13.26 0.23
N GLY A 322 28.57 13.70 1.46
CA GLY A 322 27.62 14.41 2.33
C GLY A 322 27.72 15.92 2.16
N ASN A 323 27.07 16.67 3.05
CA ASN A 323 26.99 18.15 3.01
C ASN A 323 28.36 18.87 3.04
N ASN A 324 29.44 18.14 3.35
CA ASN A 324 30.82 18.64 3.37
C ASN A 324 31.62 18.27 2.10
N ALA A 325 31.00 17.64 1.10
CA ALA A 325 31.64 17.41 -0.19
C ALA A 325 32.13 18.73 -0.79
N LEU A 326 33.34 18.71 -1.37
CA LEU A 326 33.84 19.84 -2.13
C LEU A 326 32.93 20.04 -3.35
N PRO A 327 32.47 21.27 -3.64
CA PRO A 327 31.77 21.55 -4.88
C PRO A 327 32.78 21.38 -6.03
N GLN A 328 32.82 20.17 -6.61
CA GLN A 328 33.66 19.88 -7.77
C GLN A 328 33.05 20.54 -9.02
N GLY A 329 33.86 21.29 -9.76
CA GLY A 329 33.46 21.92 -11.03
C GLY A 329 32.81 23.30 -10.93
N ASP A 330 32.84 23.95 -9.76
CA ASP A 330 32.39 25.34 -9.60
C ASP A 330 33.58 26.30 -9.84
N ALA A 331 33.55 27.03 -10.97
CA ALA A 331 34.62 27.93 -11.37
C ALA A 331 34.88 29.06 -10.34
N HIS A 332 33.86 29.48 -9.59
CA HIS A 332 34.01 30.49 -8.54
C HIS A 332 34.64 29.91 -7.29
N PHE A 333 34.30 28.66 -6.95
CA PHE A 333 34.96 27.94 -5.86
C PHE A 333 36.45 27.72 -6.17
N ASP A 334 36.77 27.25 -7.38
CA ASP A 334 38.14 26.97 -7.80
C ASP A 334 39.00 28.25 -7.84
N HIS A 335 38.43 29.36 -8.34
CA HIS A 335 39.11 30.65 -8.31
C HIS A 335 39.31 31.15 -6.87
N ALA A 336 38.30 31.03 -5.99
CA ALA A 336 38.42 31.45 -4.60
C ALA A 336 39.43 30.58 -3.81
N LEU A 337 39.49 29.29 -4.11
CA LEU A 337 40.45 28.36 -3.53
C LEU A 337 41.87 28.67 -4.00
N ALA A 338 42.09 28.86 -5.30
CA ALA A 338 43.38 29.26 -5.85
C ALA A 338 43.87 30.60 -5.26
N GLN A 339 42.96 31.56 -5.05
CA GLN A 339 43.29 32.84 -4.43
C GLN A 339 43.57 32.73 -2.92
N ALA A 340 42.98 31.78 -2.21
CA ALA A 340 43.27 31.54 -0.80
C ALA A 340 44.60 30.79 -0.62
N VAL A 341 44.87 29.78 -1.45
CA VAL A 341 46.15 29.05 -1.45
C VAL A 341 47.32 29.95 -1.83
N SER A 342 47.16 30.82 -2.84
CA SER A 342 48.20 31.79 -3.21
C SER A 342 48.47 32.86 -2.15
N ARG A 343 47.55 33.05 -1.19
CA ARG A 343 47.75 33.90 0.01
C ARG A 343 48.46 33.16 1.16
N GLY A 344 48.85 31.91 0.97
CA GLY A 344 49.55 31.10 1.98
C GLY A 344 48.62 30.50 3.04
N GLU A 345 47.32 30.49 2.80
CA GLU A 345 46.37 29.86 3.73
C GLU A 345 46.58 28.35 3.79
N SER A 346 46.43 27.77 4.98
CA SER A 346 46.46 26.31 5.13
C SER A 346 45.34 25.67 4.31
N PRO A 347 45.50 24.45 3.79
CA PRO A 347 44.50 23.81 2.93
C PRO A 347 43.08 23.82 3.52
N ALA A 348 42.95 23.57 4.83
CA ALA A 348 41.68 23.63 5.54
C ALA A 348 41.06 25.05 5.57
N ASN A 349 41.88 26.08 5.82
CA ASN A 349 41.42 27.46 5.80
C ASN A 349 41.07 27.94 4.40
N ALA A 350 41.86 27.57 3.40
CA ALA A 350 41.63 27.93 2.01
C ALA A 350 40.27 27.41 1.51
N ILE A 351 39.93 26.15 1.85
CA ILE A 351 38.63 25.55 1.53
C ILE A 351 37.49 26.28 2.27
N ARG A 352 37.67 26.60 3.56
CA ARG A 352 36.68 27.33 4.35
C ARG A 352 36.40 28.72 3.79
N ILE A 353 37.45 29.43 3.35
CA ILE A 353 37.34 30.75 2.70
C ILE A 353 36.60 30.61 1.37
N ALA A 354 37.00 29.64 0.52
CA ALA A 354 36.34 29.40 -0.76
C ALA A 354 34.84 29.11 -0.61
N ARG A 355 34.44 28.31 0.39
CA ARG A 355 33.01 28.06 0.69
C ARG A 355 32.26 29.34 1.07
N LYS A 356 32.84 30.17 1.94
CA LYS A 356 32.22 31.44 2.35
C LYS A 356 32.09 32.44 1.19
N VAL A 357 33.00 32.41 0.22
CA VAL A 357 32.90 33.24 -0.99
C VAL A 357 31.73 32.78 -1.84
N VAL A 358 31.59 31.47 -2.07
CA VAL A 358 30.47 30.90 -2.83
C VAL A 358 29.12 31.13 -2.13
N GLU A 359 29.06 31.00 -0.81
CA GLU A 359 27.85 31.25 -0.01
C GLU A 359 27.37 32.72 -0.07
N LYS A 360 28.30 33.66 -0.32
CA LYS A 360 28.02 35.11 -0.36
C LYS A 360 27.77 35.65 -1.77
N LEU A 361 27.92 34.85 -2.82
CA LEU A 361 27.55 35.27 -4.16
C LEU A 361 26.03 35.53 -4.19
N PRO A 362 25.57 36.64 -4.81
CA PRO A 362 24.16 36.85 -5.03
C PRO A 362 23.60 35.65 -5.79
N THR A 363 22.43 35.15 -5.38
CA THR A 363 21.71 34.03 -6.00
C THR A 363 21.23 34.44 -7.40
N GLU A 364 22.17 34.57 -8.32
CA GLU A 364 21.95 34.85 -9.72
C GLU A 364 21.65 33.52 -10.40
N VAL A 365 20.37 33.32 -10.69
CA VAL A 365 19.72 32.29 -11.51
C VAL A 365 20.55 31.01 -11.70
N GLN A 366 20.41 30.06 -10.77
CA GLN A 366 20.82 28.69 -11.02
C GLN A 366 20.02 28.15 -12.21
N THR A 367 20.66 28.03 -13.38
CA THR A 367 20.03 27.45 -14.55
C THR A 367 19.85 25.93 -14.36
N PRO A 368 18.83 25.31 -14.97
CA PRO A 368 18.64 23.86 -14.91
C PRO A 368 19.88 23.07 -15.35
N THR A 369 20.63 23.62 -16.30
CA THR A 369 21.91 23.12 -16.79
C THR A 369 22.98 23.04 -15.71
N THR A 370 23.14 24.07 -14.88
CA THR A 370 24.15 24.10 -13.81
C THR A 370 23.79 23.15 -12.67
N ALA A 371 22.50 22.95 -12.39
CA ALA A 371 22.04 22.03 -11.35
C ALA A 371 22.08 20.56 -11.75
N LEU A 372 21.73 20.23 -13.01
CA LEU A 372 21.91 18.87 -13.53
C LEU A 372 23.40 18.48 -13.58
N ALA A 373 24.28 19.41 -13.95
CA ALA A 373 25.72 19.15 -14.02
C ALA A 373 26.37 19.02 -12.64
N SER A 374 25.93 19.78 -11.64
CA SER A 374 26.54 19.79 -10.30
C SER A 374 25.93 18.79 -9.31
N GLY A 375 24.79 18.17 -9.64
CA GLY A 375 24.05 17.27 -8.74
C GLY A 375 23.50 17.94 -7.47
N LYS A 376 23.77 19.24 -7.27
CA LYS A 376 23.24 20.06 -6.17
C LYS A 376 21.96 20.73 -6.61
N ASN A 377 20.99 20.80 -5.69
CA ASN A 377 19.74 21.53 -5.91
C ASN A 377 18.89 21.05 -7.11
N VAL A 378 19.12 19.82 -7.59
CA VAL A 378 18.28 19.19 -8.61
C VAL A 378 16.85 19.12 -8.11
N ASP A 379 16.63 18.72 -6.86
CA ASP A 379 15.30 18.67 -6.23
C ASP A 379 14.65 20.05 -6.05
N THR A 380 15.46 21.11 -5.85
CA THR A 380 14.97 22.48 -5.67
C THR A 380 14.72 23.23 -6.98
N LEU A 381 15.41 22.89 -8.08
CA LEU A 381 15.09 23.40 -9.43
C LEU A 381 14.03 22.57 -10.16
N LEU A 382 13.93 21.29 -9.80
CA LEU A 382 12.76 20.44 -10.03
C LEU A 382 11.65 20.68 -8.98
N SER A 383 11.71 21.76 -8.19
CA SER A 383 10.57 22.18 -7.35
C SER A 383 9.47 22.90 -8.14
N SER A 384 9.52 22.92 -9.47
CA SER A 384 8.28 22.78 -10.22
C SER A 384 7.79 21.36 -9.96
N PRO A 385 6.61 21.13 -9.34
CA PRO A 385 6.16 19.82 -8.86
C PRO A 385 6.14 18.82 -10.03
N GLY A 386 7.25 18.12 -10.19
CA GLY A 386 7.68 17.44 -11.41
C GLY A 386 8.43 16.16 -11.04
N ASN A 387 7.94 15.49 -9.99
CA ASN A 387 8.39 14.16 -9.61
C ASN A 387 7.53 13.07 -10.24
N SER A 388 6.62 13.43 -11.15
CA SER A 388 5.76 12.47 -11.81
C SER A 388 6.59 11.51 -12.66
N ARG A 389 6.25 10.22 -12.62
CA ARG A 389 6.75 9.19 -13.53
C ARG A 389 6.63 9.64 -14.99
N ILE A 390 5.56 10.35 -15.36
CA ILE A 390 5.40 10.90 -16.72
C ILE A 390 6.42 11.99 -17.02
N PHE A 391 6.66 12.93 -16.10
CA PHE A 391 7.71 13.94 -16.27
C PHE A 391 9.08 13.28 -16.43
N LYS A 392 9.42 12.32 -15.55
CA LYS A 392 10.71 11.61 -15.60
C LYS A 392 10.88 10.82 -16.89
N GLN A 393 9.84 10.14 -17.34
CA GLN A 393 9.86 9.36 -18.58
C GLN A 393 10.00 10.28 -19.81
N ALA A 394 9.25 11.38 -19.86
CA ALA A 394 9.32 12.35 -20.94
C ALA A 394 10.68 13.06 -20.97
N LEU A 395 11.23 13.44 -19.81
CA LEU A 395 12.54 14.05 -19.68
C LEU A 395 13.65 13.07 -20.10
N GLY A 396 13.61 11.83 -19.59
CA GLY A 396 14.56 10.78 -19.96
C GLY A 396 14.55 10.47 -21.45
N ASN A 397 13.36 10.38 -22.06
CA ASN A 397 13.21 10.17 -23.50
C ASN A 397 13.73 11.35 -24.32
N ALA A 398 13.51 12.59 -23.89
CA ALA A 398 13.98 13.78 -24.59
C ALA A 398 15.51 13.90 -24.50
N LEU A 399 16.08 13.70 -23.32
CA LEU A 399 17.53 13.73 -23.11
C LEU A 399 18.24 12.59 -23.86
N ALA A 400 17.66 11.38 -23.89
CA ALA A 400 18.19 10.25 -24.66
C ALA A 400 18.19 10.51 -26.18
N ARG A 401 17.34 11.42 -26.67
CA ARG A 401 17.31 11.87 -28.06
C ARG A 401 18.24 13.05 -28.35
N GLY A 402 19.03 13.49 -27.37
CA GLY A 402 19.94 14.62 -27.51
C GLY A 402 19.23 15.99 -27.55
N VAL A 403 17.97 16.06 -27.10
CA VAL A 403 17.26 17.34 -26.97
C VAL A 403 17.98 18.20 -25.92
N PRO A 404 18.25 19.49 -26.19
CA PRO A 404 18.83 20.40 -25.21
C PRO A 404 18.04 20.39 -23.89
N VAL A 405 18.74 20.47 -22.76
CA VAL A 405 18.15 20.29 -21.42
C VAL A 405 16.93 21.19 -21.19
N GLU A 406 17.00 22.45 -21.61
CA GLU A 406 15.91 23.42 -21.45
C GLU A 406 14.66 23.02 -22.23
N GLU A 407 14.84 22.57 -23.47
CA GLU A 407 13.75 22.10 -24.33
C GLU A 407 13.20 20.74 -23.85
N ALA A 408 14.08 19.86 -23.34
CA ALA A 408 13.69 18.58 -22.75
C ALA A 408 12.82 18.79 -21.49
N ILE A 409 13.15 19.77 -20.64
CA ILE A 409 12.34 20.14 -19.48
C ILE A 409 11.00 20.72 -19.92
N ALA A 410 10.98 21.60 -20.92
CA ALA A 410 9.73 22.15 -21.46
C ALA A 410 8.82 21.05 -22.03
N LEU A 411 9.40 20.08 -22.74
CA LEU A 411 8.69 18.93 -23.29
C LEU A 411 8.12 18.04 -22.17
N ALA A 412 8.92 17.76 -21.14
CA ALA A 412 8.50 16.97 -19.98
C ALA A 412 7.37 17.64 -19.21
N ARG A 413 7.44 18.96 -18.98
CA ARG A 413 6.35 19.74 -18.37
C ARG A 413 5.08 19.72 -19.22
N ARG A 414 5.20 19.77 -20.55
CA ARG A 414 4.05 19.70 -21.45
C ARG A 414 3.40 18.31 -21.41
N ALA A 415 4.19 17.24 -21.38
CA ALA A 415 3.70 15.86 -21.27
C ALA A 415 3.00 15.60 -19.93
N GLU A 416 3.56 16.14 -18.84
CA GLU A 416 2.93 16.11 -17.52
C GLU A 416 1.64 16.93 -17.49
N ALA A 417 1.65 18.15 -18.00
CA ALA A 417 0.46 19.00 -18.06
C ALA A 417 -0.67 18.44 -18.94
N ALA A 418 -0.34 17.62 -19.94
CA ALA A 418 -1.30 16.92 -20.79
C ALA A 418 -1.98 15.74 -20.07
N ASN A 419 -1.28 15.11 -19.11
CA ASN A 419 -1.80 13.98 -18.34
C ASN A 419 -2.28 14.37 -16.94
N ALA A 420 -2.15 15.63 -16.56
CA ALA A 420 -2.59 16.11 -15.26
C ALA A 420 -4.10 16.33 -15.25
N PHE A 421 -4.76 15.80 -14.22
CA PHE A 421 -6.18 16.00 -13.97
C PHE A 421 -6.43 17.44 -13.53
N ARG A 422 -7.49 18.05 -14.08
CA ARG A 422 -7.85 19.43 -13.75
C ARG A 422 -9.20 19.47 -13.09
N TYR A 423 -9.25 20.02 -11.89
CA TYR A 423 -10.47 20.28 -11.16
C TYR A 423 -10.72 21.79 -11.11
N PRO A 424 -11.62 22.32 -11.97
CA PRO A 424 -11.91 23.74 -11.99
C PRO A 424 -12.58 24.18 -10.69
N LEU A 425 -12.22 25.38 -10.21
CA LEU A 425 -12.92 25.94 -9.06
C LEU A 425 -14.40 26.20 -9.37
N PRO A 426 -15.29 26.10 -8.37
CA PRO A 426 -16.66 26.56 -8.50
C PRO A 426 -16.71 28.00 -9.01
N GLN A 427 -17.64 28.31 -9.92
CA GLN A 427 -17.69 29.63 -10.56
C GLN A 427 -17.81 30.79 -9.57
N SER A 428 -18.45 30.57 -8.41
CA SER A 428 -18.53 31.54 -7.31
C SER A 428 -17.14 31.93 -6.78
N LEU A 429 -16.27 30.95 -6.55
CA LEU A 429 -14.87 31.15 -6.16
C LEU A 429 -14.02 31.72 -7.29
N ALA A 430 -14.19 31.18 -8.50
CA ALA A 430 -13.42 31.63 -9.66
C ALA A 430 -13.63 33.12 -9.97
N LYS A 431 -14.83 33.66 -9.71
CA LYS A 431 -15.14 35.10 -9.85
C LYS A 431 -14.39 35.95 -8.82
N LEU A 432 -14.27 35.48 -7.57
CA LEU A 432 -13.57 36.20 -6.49
C LEU A 432 -12.06 36.33 -6.73
N ILE A 433 -11.45 35.36 -7.41
CA ILE A 433 -10.02 35.37 -7.76
C ILE A 433 -9.69 36.38 -8.86
N THR A 434 -10.67 36.76 -9.69
CA THR A 434 -10.45 37.66 -10.85
C THR A 434 -10.18 39.12 -10.47
N SER A 435 -10.47 39.53 -9.24
CA SER A 435 -10.63 40.94 -8.93
C SER A 435 -9.42 41.64 -8.30
N SER A 436 -8.37 40.94 -7.88
CA SER A 436 -7.28 41.66 -7.20
C SER A 436 -5.98 40.85 -7.07
N ARG A 437 -4.88 41.58 -6.86
CA ARG A 437 -3.53 41.14 -6.47
C ARG A 437 -3.50 40.36 -5.12
N ASN A 438 -4.54 39.61 -4.83
CA ASN A 438 -4.75 38.94 -3.57
C ASN A 438 -3.87 37.70 -3.52
N LYS A 439 -3.10 37.59 -2.44
CA LYS A 439 -2.32 36.41 -2.12
C LYS A 439 -3.30 35.24 -1.90
N VAL A 440 -3.37 34.33 -2.87
CA VAL A 440 -4.14 33.10 -2.73
C VAL A 440 -3.27 32.12 -1.96
N GLU A 441 -3.75 31.68 -0.80
CA GLU A 441 -3.10 30.63 -0.04
C GLU A 441 -3.98 29.39 -0.07
N VAL A 442 -3.38 28.24 -0.38
CA VAL A 442 -4.11 26.99 -0.48
C VAL A 442 -3.44 25.96 0.40
N THR A 443 -4.19 25.42 1.34
CA THR A 443 -3.73 24.46 2.34
C THR A 443 -4.69 23.28 2.43
N THR A 444 -4.28 22.22 3.10
CA THR A 444 -5.18 21.14 3.52
C THR A 444 -6.09 21.62 4.65
N ASP A 445 -7.12 20.85 4.97
CA ASP A 445 -7.97 21.04 6.16
C ASP A 445 -7.19 21.17 7.48
N SER A 446 -6.05 20.48 7.56
CA SER A 446 -5.09 20.49 8.65
C SER A 446 -4.13 21.68 8.64
N GLY A 447 -4.27 22.60 7.68
CA GLY A 447 -3.41 23.76 7.50
C GLY A 447 -2.02 23.45 6.95
N LYS A 448 -1.77 22.21 6.52
CA LYS A 448 -0.51 21.80 5.89
C LYS A 448 -0.48 22.27 4.42
N PRO A 449 0.71 22.42 3.80
CA PRO A 449 0.80 22.63 2.38
C PRO A 449 0.14 21.49 1.61
N LEU A 450 -0.35 21.78 0.40
CA LEU A 450 -0.91 20.76 -0.47
C LEU A 450 0.11 19.63 -0.73
N PRO A 451 -0.35 18.37 -0.84
CA PRO A 451 0.52 17.28 -1.25
C PRO A 451 1.19 17.57 -2.59
N ALA A 452 2.41 17.08 -2.80
CA ALA A 452 3.18 17.35 -4.03
C ALA A 452 2.48 16.93 -5.33
N TRP A 453 1.53 15.98 -5.25
CA TRP A 453 0.70 15.52 -6.37
C TRP A 453 -0.46 16.46 -6.70
N LEU A 454 -0.77 17.46 -5.87
CA LEU A 454 -1.88 18.41 -6.06
C LEU A 454 -1.39 19.86 -5.98
N ARG A 455 -1.62 20.65 -7.02
CA ARG A 455 -1.28 22.07 -7.04
C ARG A 455 -2.47 22.93 -7.43
N PHE A 456 -2.45 24.19 -7.01
CA PHE A 456 -3.40 25.18 -7.47
C PHE A 456 -2.78 26.02 -8.59
N ASP A 457 -3.41 26.04 -9.77
CA ASP A 457 -3.03 26.90 -10.89
C ASP A 457 -3.94 28.12 -10.92
N ILE A 458 -3.37 29.28 -10.57
CA ILE A 458 -4.09 30.55 -10.50
C ILE A 458 -4.53 31.04 -11.89
N SER A 459 -3.77 30.71 -12.94
CA SER A 459 -4.04 31.18 -14.30
C SER A 459 -5.28 30.49 -14.88
N SER A 460 -5.40 29.19 -14.65
CA SER A 460 -6.58 28.42 -15.07
C SER A 460 -7.69 28.38 -14.02
N LYS A 461 -7.43 28.90 -12.80
CA LYS A 461 -8.33 28.82 -11.63
C LYS A 461 -8.77 27.38 -11.34
N SER A 462 -7.82 26.45 -11.43
CA SER A 462 -8.07 25.01 -11.27
C SER A 462 -7.04 24.38 -10.36
N PHE A 463 -7.44 23.33 -9.67
CA PHE A 463 -6.50 22.38 -9.11
C PHE A 463 -5.99 21.46 -10.21
N VAL A 464 -4.69 21.24 -10.24
CA VAL A 464 -4.02 20.34 -11.17
C VAL A 464 -3.43 19.21 -10.33
N ALA A 465 -3.93 18.00 -10.55
CA ALA A 465 -3.48 16.80 -9.87
C ALA A 465 -2.69 15.91 -10.84
N ALA A 466 -1.50 15.47 -10.44
CA ALA A 466 -0.68 14.54 -11.20
C ALA A 466 -0.34 13.34 -10.32
N GLU A 467 -0.57 12.12 -10.83
CA GLU A 467 -0.24 10.87 -10.12
C GLU A 467 -0.86 10.77 -8.72
N VAL A 468 -2.18 10.92 -8.67
CA VAL A 468 -2.97 10.76 -7.44
C VAL A 468 -2.74 9.35 -6.88
N PRO A 469 -2.19 9.20 -5.66
CA PRO A 469 -2.00 7.89 -5.06
C PRO A 469 -3.36 7.20 -4.80
N SER A 470 -3.40 5.88 -4.93
CA SER A 470 -4.60 5.09 -4.63
C SER A 470 -5.04 5.32 -3.18
N GLY A 471 -6.28 5.76 -2.98
CA GLY A 471 -6.83 6.10 -1.66
C GLY A 471 -6.47 7.49 -1.12
N ALA A 472 -5.81 8.34 -1.91
CA ALA A 472 -5.51 9.73 -1.52
C ALA A 472 -6.72 10.68 -1.59
N LEU A 473 -7.82 10.23 -2.19
CA LEU A 473 -9.08 10.94 -2.28
C LEU A 473 -10.15 10.27 -1.39
N PRO A 474 -11.10 11.02 -0.82
CA PRO A 474 -11.31 12.47 -1.00
C PRO A 474 -10.32 13.33 -0.20
N LEU A 475 -9.87 14.45 -0.77
CA LEU A 475 -9.01 15.42 -0.11
C LEU A 475 -9.73 16.75 0.08
N ARG A 476 -9.72 17.28 1.29
CA ARG A 476 -10.29 18.60 1.60
C ARG A 476 -9.23 19.69 1.53
N ALA A 477 -9.38 20.61 0.58
CA ALA A 477 -8.52 21.78 0.41
C ALA A 477 -9.22 23.04 0.94
N ILE A 478 -8.48 23.90 1.63
CA ILE A 478 -8.92 25.22 2.06
C ILE A 478 -8.25 26.25 1.17
N VAL A 479 -9.05 27.03 0.45
CA VAL A 479 -8.60 28.19 -0.32
C VAL A 479 -8.86 29.44 0.51
N ALA A 480 -7.79 30.12 0.92
CA ALA A 480 -7.85 31.38 1.64
C ALA A 480 -7.65 32.55 0.67
N LEU A 481 -8.64 33.45 0.60
CA LEU A 481 -8.66 34.65 -0.23
C LEU A 481 -8.94 35.85 0.66
N SER A 482 -7.95 36.73 0.86
CA SER A 482 -8.10 37.98 1.62
C SER A 482 -8.76 37.80 3.00
N GLY A 483 -8.39 36.72 3.70
CA GLY A 483 -8.93 36.37 5.02
C GLY A 483 -10.22 35.54 5.01
N GLN A 484 -10.88 35.36 3.86
CA GLN A 484 -12.01 34.43 3.71
C GLN A 484 -11.50 33.03 3.37
N ARG A 485 -12.03 32.01 4.05
CA ARG A 485 -11.67 30.60 3.84
C ARG A 485 -12.82 29.87 3.16
N PHE A 486 -12.51 29.19 2.08
CA PHE A 486 -13.43 28.33 1.35
C PHE A 486 -12.95 26.89 1.42
N THR A 487 -13.85 25.99 1.81
CA THR A 487 -13.57 24.55 1.85
C THR A 487 -14.00 23.91 0.54
N LEU A 488 -13.12 23.11 -0.04
CA LEU A 488 -13.34 22.40 -1.29
C LEU A 488 -13.01 20.92 -1.09
N ASP A 489 -13.98 20.05 -1.36
CA ASP A 489 -13.77 18.61 -1.35
C ASP A 489 -13.38 18.14 -2.76
N VAL A 490 -12.11 17.75 -2.93
CA VAL A 490 -11.58 17.15 -4.15
C VAL A 490 -11.93 15.66 -4.09
N THR A 491 -12.87 15.22 -4.94
CA THR A 491 -13.38 13.85 -4.99
C THR A 491 -13.17 13.23 -6.38
N GLU A 492 -13.10 11.90 -6.44
CA GLU A 492 -12.93 11.13 -7.68
C GLU A 492 -14.11 11.29 -8.64
N GLY A 493 -15.33 11.45 -8.12
CA GLY A 493 -16.55 11.63 -8.92
C GLY A 493 -16.64 12.95 -9.69
N ALA A 494 -15.77 13.92 -9.39
CA ALA A 494 -15.68 15.16 -10.15
C ALA A 494 -14.62 15.13 -11.26
N MET A 495 -14.02 13.96 -11.50
CA MET A 495 -13.16 13.71 -12.66
C MET A 495 -14.06 13.42 -13.88
N PRO A 496 -13.85 14.09 -15.03
CA PRO A 496 -14.46 13.64 -16.27
C PRO A 496 -13.93 12.22 -16.57
N LYS A 497 -14.85 11.29 -16.81
CA LYS A 497 -14.53 9.90 -17.18
C LYS A 497 -13.85 9.80 -18.54
#